data_AF-A0A2V9X9N7-F1
#
_entry.id   AF-A0A2V9X9N7-F1
#
_cell.length_a   1.000
_cell.length_b   1.000
_cell.length_c   1.000
_cell.angle_alpha   90.00
_cell.angle_beta   90.00
_cell.angle_gamma   90.00
#
_symmetry.space_group_name_H-M   'P 1'
#
loop_
_entity.id
_entity.type
_entity.pdbx_description
1 polymer ?
#
loop_
_entity_poly.entity_id
_entity_poly.type
_entity_poly.pdbx_seq_one_letter_code
_entity_poly.pdbx_strand_id
1 'polypeptide(L)'
;MGWGTCLAAFTLQAIFQGSLLPSTGLSQAGNITSPYATHIFYIGIFSTSVVASILLEDAGRAIISFFATYLLADVIIYFVLALPGYVGSFQYPQVLFKSSTAFVLAGTFPVPLLVELVATITGIALAERLS
;
A
#
# COMPACT_ATOMS: atom_id res chain seq x y z
N MET A 1 -11.54 -1.68 -8.41
CA MET A 1 -11.63 -2.44 -7.15
C MET A 1 -10.41 -3.34 -6.95
N GLY A 2 -10.10 -4.27 -7.86
CA GLY A 2 -8.96 -5.20 -7.71
C GLY A 2 -7.58 -4.56 -7.51
N TRP A 3 -7.29 -3.44 -8.18
CA TRP A 3 -6.03 -2.72 -8.04
C TRP A 3 -5.79 -2.21 -6.60
N GLY A 4 -6.79 -1.56 -6.00
CA GLY A 4 -6.71 -1.07 -4.61
C GLY A 4 -6.59 -2.20 -3.57
N THR A 5 -7.21 -3.36 -3.81
CA THR A 5 -7.04 -4.52 -2.91
C THR A 5 -5.66 -5.13 -2.99
N CYS A 6 -5.04 -5.15 -4.19
CA CYS A 6 -3.65 -5.61 -4.34
C CYS A 6 -2.69 -4.68 -3.59
N LEU A 7 -2.89 -3.36 -3.72
CA LEU A 7 -2.12 -2.36 -2.97
C LEU A 7 -2.25 -2.56 -1.46
N ALA A 8 -3.47 -2.69 -0.96
CA ALA A 8 -3.70 -2.97 0.46
C ALA A 8 -3.00 -4.25 0.93
N ALA A 9 -3.04 -5.32 0.12
CA ALA A 9 -2.40 -6.59 0.45
C ALA A 9 -0.87 -6.48 0.52
N PHE A 10 -0.23 -5.84 -0.46
CA PHE A 10 1.22 -5.62 -0.44
C PHE A 10 1.65 -4.76 0.75
N THR A 11 0.90 -3.69 1.05
CA THR A 11 1.24 -2.79 2.15
C THR A 11 1.04 -3.47 3.50
N LEU A 12 -0.04 -4.22 3.69
CA LEU A 12 -0.25 -5.02 4.90
C LEU A 12 0.84 -6.08 5.08
N GLN A 13 1.23 -6.78 4.00
CA GLN A 13 2.33 -7.73 4.04
C GLN A 13 3.62 -7.08 4.52
N ALA A 14 3.99 -5.93 3.96
CA ALA A 14 5.21 -5.22 4.31
C ALA A 14 5.16 -4.61 5.72
N ILE A 15 3.97 -4.22 6.20
CA ILE A 15 3.73 -3.80 7.60
C ILE A 15 3.92 -4.98 8.56
N PHE A 16 3.30 -6.13 8.29
CA PHE A 16 3.41 -7.31 9.17
C PHE A 16 4.81 -7.92 9.17
N GLN A 17 5.56 -7.78 8.07
CA GLN A 17 6.97 -8.16 7.99
C GLN A 17 7.90 -7.18 8.73
N GLY A 18 7.38 -6.07 9.27
CA GLY A 18 8.19 -5.07 9.96
C GLY A 18 9.12 -4.28 9.05
N SER A 19 8.93 -4.35 7.73
CA SER A 19 9.79 -3.68 6.74
C SER A 19 9.46 -2.19 6.59
N LEU A 20 8.22 -1.80 6.91
CA LEU A 20 7.71 -0.42 6.77
C LEU A 20 7.58 0.33 8.11
N LEU A 21 7.75 -0.34 9.27
CA LEU A 21 7.52 0.26 10.58
C LEU A 21 8.80 0.38 11.41
N PRO A 22 8.98 1.48 12.18
CA PRO A 22 10.14 1.65 13.07
C PRO A 22 10.13 0.58 14.17
N SER A 23 11.27 -0.09 14.36
CA SER A 23 11.48 -1.24 15.25
C SER A 23 11.36 -0.87 16.73
N THR A 24 10.15 -0.63 17.21
CA THR A 24 9.89 -0.42 18.65
C THR A 24 9.58 -1.76 19.31
N GLY A 25 10.62 -2.51 19.65
CA GLY A 25 10.62 -3.62 20.61
C GLY A 25 9.90 -4.92 20.24
N LEU A 26 8.75 -4.86 19.56
CA LEU A 26 7.95 -6.03 19.18
C LEU A 26 8.35 -6.65 17.82
N SER A 27 9.15 -5.93 17.03
CA SER A 27 9.66 -6.39 15.72
C SER A 27 10.88 -7.33 15.83
N GLN A 28 11.37 -7.63 17.03
CA GLN A 28 12.47 -8.59 17.20
C GLN A 28 12.08 -10.05 16.91
N ALA A 29 10.78 -10.37 16.83
CA ALA A 29 10.33 -11.72 16.47
C ALA A 29 10.42 -12.02 14.96
N GLY A 30 10.73 -11.03 14.12
CA GLY A 30 10.78 -11.17 12.66
C GLY A 30 11.92 -10.39 12.01
N ASN A 31 13.06 -10.24 12.70
CA ASN A 31 14.23 -9.52 12.22
C ASN A 31 14.99 -10.30 11.13
N ILE A 32 14.28 -10.63 10.05
CA ILE A 32 14.82 -11.00 8.74
C ILE A 32 14.59 -9.79 7.84
N THR A 33 15.05 -8.61 8.25
CA THR A 33 15.12 -7.41 7.40
C THR A 33 16.21 -7.62 6.37
N SER A 34 15.92 -8.49 5.42
CA SER A 34 16.67 -8.56 4.19
C SER A 34 16.36 -7.28 3.42
N PRO A 35 17.37 -6.50 2.99
CA PRO A 35 17.16 -5.26 2.22
C PRO A 35 16.33 -5.51 0.94
N TYR A 36 16.24 -6.75 0.48
CA TYR A 36 15.44 -7.16 -0.67
C TYR A 36 13.93 -7.06 -0.45
N ALA A 37 13.41 -7.18 0.78
CA ALA A 37 11.97 -7.20 1.04
C ALA A 37 11.29 -5.86 0.64
N THR A 38 11.92 -4.74 1.00
CA THR A 38 11.46 -3.40 0.62
C THR A 38 11.46 -3.19 -0.89
N HIS A 39 12.46 -3.72 -1.60
CA HIS A 39 12.53 -3.61 -3.07
C HIS A 39 11.45 -4.45 -3.76
N ILE A 40 11.20 -5.67 -3.27
CA ILE A 40 10.13 -6.54 -3.79
C ILE A 40 8.77 -5.87 -3.64
N PHE A 41 8.53 -5.21 -2.51
CA PHE A 41 7.32 -4.42 -2.27
C PHE A 41 7.12 -3.32 -3.33
N TYR A 42 8.13 -2.48 -3.55
CA TYR A 42 8.05 -1.40 -4.55
C TYR A 42 7.88 -1.92 -5.99
N ILE A 43 8.55 -3.03 -6.34
CA ILE A 43 8.40 -3.66 -7.66
C ILE A 43 6.98 -4.22 -7.83
N GLY A 44 6.42 -4.85 -6.79
CA GLY A 44 5.06 -5.37 -6.79
C GLY A 44 4.05 -4.26 -7.06
N ILE A 45 4.10 -3.20 -6.26
CA ILE A 45 3.25 -2.01 -6.42
C ILE A 45 3.40 -1.41 -7.83
N PHE A 46 4.64 -1.16 -8.27
CA PHE A 46 4.91 -0.60 -9.59
C PHE A 46 4.32 -1.45 -10.72
N SER A 47 4.54 -2.76 -10.69
CA SER A 47 4.05 -3.67 -11.72
C SER A 47 2.52 -3.70 -11.80
N THR A 48 1.84 -3.73 -10.64
CA THR A 48 0.37 -3.72 -10.61
C THR A 48 -0.21 -2.41 -11.14
N SER A 49 0.40 -1.27 -10.82
CA SER A 49 -0.05 0.04 -11.28
C SER A 49 0.18 0.25 -12.77
N VAL A 50 1.31 -0.24 -13.33
CA VAL A 50 1.54 -0.25 -14.78
C VAL A 50 0.49 -1.08 -15.50
N VAL A 51 0.26 -2.33 -15.05
CA VAL A 51 -0.71 -3.23 -15.69
C VAL A 51 -2.14 -2.68 -15.59
N ALA A 52 -2.52 -2.14 -14.43
CA ALA A 52 -3.84 -1.52 -14.26
C ALA A 52 -4.06 -0.32 -15.18
N SER A 53 -3.02 0.49 -15.39
CA SER A 53 -3.09 1.66 -16.27
C SER A 53 -3.16 1.29 -17.75
N ILE A 54 -2.43 0.25 -18.16
CA ILE A 54 -2.52 -0.28 -19.53
C ILE A 54 -3.94 -0.77 -19.83
N LEU A 55 -4.58 -1.46 -18.88
CA LEU A 55 -5.94 -2.00 -19.05
C LEU A 55 -7.03 -0.92 -19.13
N LEU A 56 -6.76 0.30 -18.66
CA LEU A 56 -7.76 1.36 -18.64
C LEU A 56 -7.84 2.12 -19.96
N GLU A 57 -6.78 2.08 -20.79
CA GLU A 57 -6.60 2.71 -22.11
C GLU A 57 -6.75 4.25 -22.16
N ASP A 58 -7.64 4.81 -21.36
CA ASP A 58 -7.93 6.23 -21.20
C ASP A 58 -7.13 6.83 -20.03
N ALA A 59 -6.21 7.74 -20.35
CA ALA A 59 -5.36 8.44 -19.39
C ALA A 59 -6.14 9.15 -18.28
N GLY A 60 -7.28 9.76 -18.61
CA GLY A 60 -8.10 10.47 -17.64
C GLY A 60 -8.71 9.52 -16.61
N ARG A 61 -9.20 8.36 -17.07
CA ARG A 61 -9.73 7.31 -16.18
C ARG A 61 -8.64 6.66 -15.36
N ALA A 62 -7.45 6.47 -15.91
CA ALA A 62 -6.30 5.93 -15.18
C ALA A 62 -5.90 6.81 -13.98
N ILE A 63 -5.80 8.13 -14.17
CA ILE A 63 -5.44 9.06 -13.09
C ILE A 63 -6.54 9.13 -12.02
N ILE A 64 -7.81 9.22 -12.41
CA ILE A 64 -8.91 9.29 -11.43
C ILE A 64 -9.02 7.98 -10.66
N SER A 65 -8.90 6.85 -11.35
CA SER A 65 -8.96 5.54 -10.70
C SER A 65 -7.77 5.31 -9.78
N PHE A 66 -6.57 5.81 -10.09
CA PHE A 66 -5.41 5.80 -9.21
C PHE A 66 -5.73 6.39 -7.83
N PHE A 67 -6.25 7.63 -7.77
CA PHE A 67 -6.60 8.26 -6.49
C PHE A 67 -7.70 7.50 -5.76
N ALA A 68 -8.70 7.01 -6.49
CA ALA A 68 -9.78 6.22 -5.90
C ALA A 68 -9.27 4.89 -5.31
N THR A 69 -8.34 4.21 -5.99
CA THR A 69 -7.75 2.95 -5.53
C THR A 69 -6.77 3.17 -4.38
N TYR A 70 -6.03 4.27 -4.40
CA TYR A 70 -5.11 4.65 -3.33
C TYR A 70 -5.88 4.92 -2.02
N LEU A 71 -6.94 5.74 -2.08
CA LEU A 71 -7.80 5.98 -0.92
C LEU A 71 -8.49 4.71 -0.44
N LEU A 72 -8.94 3.85 -1.36
CA LEU A 72 -9.54 2.57 -1.00
C LEU A 72 -8.52 1.67 -0.27
N ALA A 73 -7.27 1.65 -0.73
CA ALA A 73 -6.21 0.88 -0.08
C ALA A 73 -5.94 1.39 1.35
N ASP A 74 -5.82 2.70 1.54
CA ASP A 74 -5.65 3.32 2.86
C ASP A 74 -6.77 2.91 3.83
N VAL A 75 -8.02 2.96 3.37
CA VAL A 75 -9.19 2.56 4.17
C VAL A 75 -9.13 1.08 4.56
N ILE A 76 -8.76 0.20 3.62
CA ILE A 76 -8.64 -1.24 3.90
C ILE A 76 -7.53 -1.50 4.92
N ILE A 77 -6.35 -0.89 4.75
CA ILE A 77 -5.22 -1.06 5.67
C ILE A 77 -5.60 -0.57 7.07
N TYR A 78 -6.23 0.61 7.18
CA TYR A 78 -6.72 1.13 8.45
C TYR A 78 -7.68 0.14 9.12
N PHE A 79 -8.67 -0.38 8.38
CA PHE A 79 -9.66 -1.30 8.93
C PHE A 79 -9.01 -2.58 9.46
N VAL A 80 -8.04 -3.13 8.73
CA VAL A 80 -7.33 -4.36 9.13
C VAL A 80 -6.48 -4.13 10.39
N LEU A 81 -5.80 -2.99 10.49
CA LEU A 81 -4.96 -2.66 11.66
C LEU A 81 -5.80 -2.28 12.89
N ALA A 82 -6.94 -1.63 12.69
CA ALA A 82 -7.86 -1.22 13.74
C ALA A 82 -8.79 -2.37 14.22
N LEU A 83 -8.89 -3.46 13.45
CA LEU A 83 -9.78 -4.61 13.72
C LEU A 83 -9.65 -5.16 15.15
N PRO A 84 -8.44 -5.40 15.70
CA PRO A 84 -8.29 -5.91 17.07
C PRO A 84 -8.88 -4.98 18.14
N GLY A 85 -8.89 -3.67 17.87
CA GLY A 85 -9.50 -2.66 18.73
C GLY A 85 -11.02 -2.71 18.73
N TYR A 86 -11.63 -3.00 17.58
CA TYR A 86 -13.09 -3.18 17.47
C TYR A 86 -13.58 -4.50 18.05
N VAL A 87 -12.77 -5.57 17.97
CA VAL A 87 -13.09 -6.90 18.51
C VAL A 87 -12.88 -6.97 20.03
N GLY A 88 -12.25 -5.95 20.63
CA GLY A 88 -11.97 -5.91 22.07
C GLY A 88 -10.86 -6.88 22.50
N SER A 89 -10.05 -7.37 21.54
CA SER A 89 -8.93 -8.27 21.83
C SER A 89 -7.69 -7.53 22.35
N PHE A 90 -7.72 -6.19 22.44
CA PHE A 90 -6.61 -5.36 22.86
C PHE A 90 -6.99 -4.49 24.07
N GLN A 91 -6.13 -4.47 25.10
CA GLN A 91 -6.43 -3.78 26.37
C GLN A 91 -6.46 -2.25 26.25
N TYR A 92 -5.80 -1.68 25.23
CA TYR A 92 -5.71 -0.23 25.01
C TYR A 92 -6.11 0.16 23.58
N PRO A 93 -7.42 0.14 23.24
CA PRO A 93 -7.90 0.36 21.87
C PRO A 93 -7.55 1.76 21.33
N GLN A 94 -7.50 2.78 22.19
CA GLN A 94 -7.12 4.16 21.85
C GLN A 94 -5.71 4.26 21.23
N VAL A 95 -4.75 3.48 21.76
CA VAL A 95 -3.37 3.46 21.26
C VAL A 95 -3.30 2.78 19.90
N LEU A 96 -4.09 1.71 19.72
CA LEU A 96 -4.16 0.95 18.47
C LEU A 96 -4.73 1.78 17.32
N PHE A 97 -5.80 2.56 17.57
CA PHE A 97 -6.35 3.44 16.52
C PHE A 97 -5.33 4.52 16.10
N LYS A 98 -4.63 5.12 17.07
CA LYS A 98 -3.61 6.14 16.80
C LYS A 98 -2.41 5.56 16.04
N SER A 99 -1.94 4.36 16.42
CA SER A 99 -0.85 3.70 15.70
C SER A 99 -1.26 3.25 14.31
N SER A 100 -2.49 2.76 14.13
CA SER A 100 -3.01 2.34 12.84
C SER A 100 -2.99 3.48 11.82
N THR A 101 -3.46 4.67 12.20
CA THR A 101 -3.41 5.85 11.31
C THR A 101 -1.98 6.26 10.99
N ALA A 102 -1.08 6.21 11.98
CA ALA A 102 0.34 6.51 11.75
C ALA A 102 1.02 5.50 10.82
N PHE A 103 0.65 4.21 10.91
CA PHE A 103 1.19 3.13 10.08
C PHE A 103 0.66 3.19 8.65
N VAL A 104 -0.62 3.54 8.46
CA VAL A 104 -1.16 3.82 7.12
C VAL A 104 -0.37 4.96 6.49
N LEU A 105 -0.28 6.11 7.18
CA LEU A 105 0.44 7.27 6.64
C LEU A 105 1.93 6.97 6.36
N ALA A 106 2.63 6.28 7.24
CA ALA A 106 4.03 5.92 7.02
C ALA A 106 4.21 4.87 5.92
N GLY A 107 3.24 3.96 5.77
CA GLY A 107 3.28 2.85 4.82
C GLY A 107 2.79 3.20 3.42
N THR A 108 2.05 4.30 3.23
CA THR A 108 1.54 4.72 1.91
C THR A 108 2.08 6.08 1.46
N PHE A 109 2.48 6.96 2.39
CA PHE A 109 2.97 8.31 2.08
C PHE A 109 4.41 8.55 2.56
N PRO A 110 5.25 9.31 1.82
CA PRO A 110 5.06 9.83 0.46
C PRO A 110 5.60 8.90 -0.64
N VAL A 111 6.46 7.93 -0.30
CA VAL A 111 7.23 7.18 -1.30
C VAL A 111 6.35 6.25 -2.14
N PRO A 112 5.50 5.38 -1.57
CA PRO A 112 4.63 4.50 -2.35
C PRO A 112 3.68 5.28 -3.26
N LEU A 113 3.11 6.39 -2.80
CA LEU A 113 2.29 7.30 -3.61
C LEU A 113 3.05 7.78 -4.87
N LEU A 114 4.30 8.22 -4.72
CA LEU A 114 5.10 8.67 -5.85
C LEU A 114 5.44 7.51 -6.81
N VAL A 115 5.79 6.34 -6.26
CA VAL A 115 6.09 5.15 -7.07
C VAL A 115 4.89 4.72 -7.90
N GLU A 116 3.70 4.70 -7.31
CA GLU A 116 2.46 4.36 -8.03
C GLU A 116 2.08 5.41 -9.07
N LEU A 117 2.27 6.69 -8.78
CA LEU A 117 1.99 7.75 -9.74
C LEU A 117 2.91 7.63 -10.96
N VAL A 118 4.20 7.40 -10.74
CA VAL A 118 5.18 7.17 -11.82
C VAL A 118 4.84 5.90 -12.60
N ALA A 119 4.45 4.83 -11.93
CA ALA A 119 4.00 3.59 -12.55
C ALA A 119 2.75 3.82 -13.43
N THR A 120 1.80 4.60 -12.93
CA THR A 120 0.56 4.93 -13.63
C THR A 120 0.85 5.73 -14.90
N ILE A 121 1.68 6.78 -14.81
CA ILE A 121 2.12 7.57 -15.96
C ILE A 121 2.86 6.70 -16.98
N THR A 122 3.74 5.81 -16.50
CA THR A 122 4.47 4.87 -17.37
C THR A 122 3.52 3.94 -18.10
N GLY A 123 2.51 3.41 -17.41
CA GLY A 123 1.50 2.54 -18.01
C GLY A 123 0.61 3.26 -19.03
N ILE A 124 0.22 4.51 -18.77
CA ILE A 124 -0.50 5.36 -19.74
C ILE A 124 0.34 5.56 -21.01
N ALA A 125 1.61 5.95 -20.86
CA ALA A 125 2.50 6.16 -22.00
C ALA A 125 2.74 4.87 -22.82
N LEU A 126 2.73 3.70 -22.16
CA LEU A 126 2.80 2.41 -22.84
C LEU A 126 1.49 2.06 -23.57
N ALA A 127 0.34 2.35 -22.96
CA ALA A 127 -0.97 2.12 -23.55
C ALA A 127 -1.15 2.92 -24.85
N GLU A 128 -0.74 4.19 -24.87
CA GLU A 128 -0.78 5.05 -26.06
C GLU A 128 0.07 4.54 -27.22
N ARG A 129 1.12 3.74 -26.95
CA ARG A 129 1.96 3.14 -27.99
C ARG A 129 1.45 1.80 -28.51
N LEU A 130 0.62 1.11 -27.74
CA LEU A 130 0.10 -0.22 -28.07
C LEU A 130 -1.28 -0.17 -28.73
N SER A 131 -2.00 0.94 -28.58
CA SER A 131 -3.23 1.29 -29.32
C SER A 131 -2.95 1.81 -30.72
#